data_AF-X1TJ87-F1
#
_entry.id   AF-X1TJ87-F1
#
_cell.length_a   1.000
_cell.length_b   1.000
_cell.length_c   1.000
_cell.angle_alpha   90.00
_cell.angle_beta   90.00
_cell.angle_gamma   90.00
#
_symmetry.space_group_name_H-M   'P 1'
#
loop_
_entity.id
_entity.type
_entity.pdbx_description
1 polymer ?
#
loop_
_entity_poly.entity_id
_entity_poly.type
_entity_poly.pdbx_seq_one_letter_code
_entity_poly.pdbx_strand_id
1 'polypeptide(L)'
;TSYDDELRRVIAPSFLELVRKEPWQRQNPHFDLALLDYDLTDFPSPVARLLPDHYALGSSFPGTTAVMSVYRIRELTDRYARELALTRLVRHHLGHVLGVPQFTRKEHVERLGLELHCTNPCAMRHAPTVERLARLALEESEMGWPFCELCTRELYSIVVRHTYTWS
;
A
#
# COMPACT_ATOMS: atom_id res chain seq x y z
N THR A 1 10.03 14.27 -13.32
CA THR A 1 8.63 13.81 -13.39
C THR A 1 8.55 12.50 -12.62
N SER A 2 7.38 12.06 -12.16
CA SER A 2 7.23 10.74 -11.52
C SER A 2 6.86 9.62 -12.50
N TYR A 3 6.70 9.94 -13.78
CA TYR A 3 6.40 8.99 -14.86
C TYR A 3 7.63 8.82 -15.74
N ASP A 4 7.95 7.57 -16.06
CA ASP A 4 9.02 7.20 -16.98
C ASP A 4 8.42 6.75 -18.32
N ASP A 5 8.63 7.53 -19.38
CA ASP A 5 8.03 7.31 -20.70
C ASP A 5 8.54 6.03 -21.38
N GLU A 6 9.79 5.66 -21.15
CA GLU A 6 10.41 4.47 -21.74
C GLU A 6 9.81 3.20 -21.14
N LEU A 7 9.66 3.18 -19.81
CA LEU A 7 9.02 2.09 -19.09
C LEU A 7 7.49 2.12 -19.20
N ARG A 8 6.92 3.29 -19.51
CA ARG A 8 5.50 3.60 -19.43
C ARG A 8 4.91 3.35 -18.04
N ARG A 9 5.70 3.56 -16.99
CA ARG A 9 5.34 3.31 -15.58
C ARG A 9 5.48 4.55 -14.71
N VAL A 10 4.69 4.59 -13.65
CA VAL A 10 4.92 5.52 -12.54
C VAL A 10 6.00 4.97 -11.63
N ILE A 11 6.99 5.81 -11.32
CA ILE A 11 8.07 5.55 -10.38
C ILE A 11 7.59 5.95 -8.98
N ALA A 12 7.16 4.97 -8.19
CA ALA A 12 6.50 5.23 -6.91
C ALA A 12 7.35 6.06 -5.94
N PRO A 13 8.66 5.82 -5.76
CA PRO A 13 9.49 6.66 -4.89
C PRO A 13 9.48 8.15 -5.28
N SER A 14 9.43 8.42 -6.60
CA SER A 14 9.39 9.80 -7.10
C SER A 14 8.00 10.43 -6.92
N PHE A 15 6.93 9.66 -7.06
CA PHE A 15 5.57 10.11 -6.78
C PHE A 15 5.38 10.44 -5.30
N LEU A 16 5.77 9.54 -4.41
CA LEU A 16 5.63 9.73 -2.96
C LEU A 16 6.43 10.96 -2.47
N GLU A 17 7.64 11.17 -3.01
CA GLU A 17 8.44 12.37 -2.71
C GLU A 17 7.81 13.67 -3.24
N LEU A 18 7.06 13.61 -4.34
CA LEU A 18 6.33 14.77 -4.87
C LEU A 18 5.21 15.17 -3.89
N VAL A 19 4.38 14.21 -3.49
CA VAL A 19 3.28 14.44 -2.51
C VAL A 19 3.84 14.95 -1.19
N ARG A 20 4.90 14.33 -0.66
CA ARG A 20 5.55 14.77 0.59
C ARG A 20 6.06 16.21 0.54
N LYS A 21 6.39 16.73 -0.65
CA LYS A 21 6.90 18.10 -0.86
C LYS A 21 5.81 19.10 -1.24
N GLU A 22 4.58 18.65 -1.43
CA GLU A 22 3.47 19.51 -1.81
C GLU A 22 3.22 20.60 -0.75
N PRO A 23 3.01 21.87 -1.15
CA PRO A 23 2.75 22.95 -0.19
C PRO A 23 1.60 22.68 0.77
N TRP A 24 0.52 22.06 0.28
CA TRP A 24 -0.65 21.73 1.10
C TRP A 24 -0.32 20.70 2.18
N GLN A 25 0.42 19.64 1.83
CA GLN A 25 0.92 18.66 2.80
C GLN A 25 1.82 19.27 3.88
N ARG A 26 2.66 20.25 3.50
CA ARG A 26 3.53 20.93 4.47
C ARG A 26 2.78 21.86 5.42
N GLN A 27 1.69 22.47 4.96
CA GLN A 27 0.91 23.42 5.74
C GLN A 27 -0.12 22.71 6.63
N ASN A 28 -0.69 21.62 6.15
CA ASN A 28 -1.70 20.84 6.85
C ASN A 28 -1.41 19.34 6.66
N PRO A 29 -0.67 18.69 7.55
CA PRO A 29 -0.36 17.26 7.41
C PRO A 29 -1.62 16.40 7.38
N HIS A 30 -1.80 15.63 6.32
CA HIS A 30 -2.93 14.71 6.14
C HIS A 30 -2.49 13.39 5.51
N PHE A 31 -3.42 12.45 5.41
CA PHE A 31 -3.18 11.18 4.73
C PHE A 31 -3.68 11.24 3.30
N ASP A 32 -2.80 10.93 2.34
CA ASP A 32 -3.13 10.87 0.92
C ASP A 32 -3.11 9.44 0.38
N LEU A 33 -4.17 9.06 -0.33
CA LEU A 33 -4.24 7.80 -1.06
C LEU A 33 -4.49 8.10 -2.54
N ALA A 34 -3.50 7.81 -3.38
CA ALA A 34 -3.59 7.97 -4.82
C ALA A 34 -3.85 6.62 -5.50
N LEU A 35 -4.89 6.54 -6.33
CA LEU A 35 -5.16 5.40 -7.21
C LEU A 35 -4.89 5.83 -8.65
N LEU A 36 -4.05 5.06 -9.35
CA LEU A 36 -3.59 5.38 -10.70
C LEU A 36 -3.94 4.27 -11.69
N ASP A 37 -4.24 4.67 -12.92
CA ASP A 37 -4.51 3.78 -14.04
C ASP A 37 -3.25 3.26 -14.73
N TYR A 38 -2.07 3.81 -14.39
CA TYR A 38 -0.78 3.41 -14.94
C TYR A 38 -0.14 2.30 -14.11
N ASP A 39 0.64 1.43 -14.75
CA ASP A 39 1.47 0.42 -14.08
C ASP A 39 2.55 1.12 -13.22
N LEU A 40 3.03 0.43 -12.19
CA LEU A 40 3.84 1.04 -11.14
C LEU A 40 5.07 0.19 -10.84
N THR A 41 6.17 0.88 -10.54
CA THR A 41 7.38 0.25 -10.01
C THR A 41 7.82 0.97 -8.74
N ASP A 42 8.25 0.19 -7.76
CA ASP A 42 8.88 0.64 -6.52
C ASP A 42 10.41 0.85 -6.69
N PHE A 43 10.97 0.47 -7.83
CA PHE A 43 12.37 0.73 -8.15
C PHE A 43 12.59 2.11 -8.77
N PRO A 44 13.73 2.77 -8.49
CA PRO A 44 14.17 3.92 -9.26
C PRO A 44 14.35 3.58 -10.76
N SER A 45 14.09 4.52 -11.67
CA SER A 45 14.14 4.31 -13.12
C SER A 45 15.36 3.51 -13.62
N PRO A 46 16.62 3.81 -13.23
CA PRO A 46 17.76 3.05 -13.72
C PRO A 46 17.70 1.55 -13.38
N VAL A 47 17.19 1.22 -12.19
CA VAL A 47 17.06 -0.18 -11.74
C VAL A 47 15.85 -0.85 -12.39
N ALA A 48 14.74 -0.13 -12.51
CA ALA A 48 13.52 -0.64 -13.15
C ALA A 48 13.77 -1.05 -14.62
N ARG A 49 14.63 -0.33 -15.34
CA ARG A 49 15.03 -0.68 -16.73
C ARG A 49 15.83 -1.99 -16.82
N LEU A 50 16.55 -2.37 -15.77
CA LEU A 50 17.29 -3.63 -15.70
C LEU A 50 16.39 -4.80 -15.32
N LEU A 51 15.21 -4.55 -14.75
CA LEU A 51 14.25 -5.54 -14.28
C LEU A 51 12.85 -5.22 -14.85
N PRO A 52 12.67 -5.30 -16.19
CA PRO A 52 11.46 -4.81 -16.86
C PRO A 52 10.19 -5.55 -16.45
N ASP A 53 10.31 -6.80 -15.99
CA ASP A 53 9.17 -7.62 -15.55
C ASP A 53 8.73 -7.32 -14.11
N HIS A 54 9.56 -6.61 -13.34
CA HIS A 54 9.23 -6.26 -11.95
C HIS A 54 8.23 -5.10 -11.89
N TYR A 55 7.15 -5.30 -11.15
CA TYR A 55 6.13 -4.28 -10.87
C TYR A 55 5.74 -4.31 -9.39
N ALA A 56 5.12 -3.24 -8.94
CA ALA A 56 4.49 -3.18 -7.65
C ALA A 56 3.02 -2.75 -7.78
N LEU A 57 2.16 -3.27 -6.91
CA LEU A 57 0.74 -2.91 -6.89
C LEU A 57 0.50 -1.58 -6.17
N GLY A 58 1.45 -1.16 -5.35
CA GLY A 58 1.47 0.12 -4.68
C GLY A 58 2.71 0.28 -3.82
N SER A 59 2.87 1.45 -3.23
CA SER A 59 3.95 1.79 -2.31
C SER A 59 3.51 2.91 -1.38
N SER A 60 4.07 2.96 -0.17
CA SER A 60 3.63 3.88 0.87
C SER A 60 4.80 4.57 1.56
N PHE A 61 4.56 5.80 2.01
CA PHE A 61 5.29 6.48 3.06
C PHE A 61 4.43 6.51 4.32
N PRO A 62 4.78 5.71 5.34
CA PRO A 62 4.07 5.68 6.60
C PRO A 62 3.98 7.07 7.24
N GLY A 63 2.79 7.41 7.70
CA GLY A 63 2.44 8.71 8.27
C GLY A 63 2.08 9.79 7.25
N THR A 64 2.07 9.52 5.94
CA THR A 64 1.78 10.56 4.94
C THR A 64 0.97 10.08 3.75
N THR A 65 1.51 9.21 2.90
CA THR A 65 0.87 8.96 1.59
C THR A 65 1.11 7.55 1.08
N ALA A 66 0.18 7.04 0.26
CA ALA A 66 0.41 5.87 -0.56
C ALA A 66 -0.07 6.10 -2.00
N VAL A 67 0.59 5.42 -2.92
CA VAL A 67 0.20 5.34 -4.33
C VAL A 67 -0.05 3.88 -4.68
N MET A 68 -1.14 3.63 -5.40
CA MET A 68 -1.62 2.32 -5.78
C MET A 68 -1.93 2.31 -7.27
N SER A 69 -1.62 1.20 -7.94
CA SER A 69 -1.96 0.99 -9.34
C SER A 69 -3.14 0.03 -9.47
N VAL A 70 -4.16 0.44 -10.21
CA VAL A 70 -5.25 -0.45 -10.62
C VAL A 70 -4.97 -1.15 -11.97
N TYR A 71 -3.84 -0.84 -12.61
CA TYR A 71 -3.50 -1.33 -13.95
C TYR A 71 -3.58 -2.87 -14.02
N ARG A 72 -2.86 -3.56 -13.12
CA ARG A 72 -2.85 -5.03 -13.05
C ARG A 72 -4.14 -5.60 -12.47
N ILE A 73 -4.80 -4.89 -11.56
CA ILE A 73 -6.10 -5.33 -10.99
C ILE A 73 -7.16 -5.46 -12.09
N ARG A 74 -7.14 -4.58 -13.10
CA ARG A 74 -8.08 -4.64 -14.23
C ARG A 74 -7.94 -5.89 -15.09
N GLU A 75 -6.77 -6.53 -15.08
CA GLU A 75 -6.51 -7.77 -15.80
C GLU A 75 -7.22 -8.99 -15.16
N LEU A 76 -7.68 -8.85 -13.91
CA LEU A 76 -8.52 -9.87 -13.26
C LEU A 76 -9.89 -9.96 -13.95
N THR A 77 -10.19 -11.15 -14.49
CA THR A 77 -11.43 -11.43 -15.24
C THR A 77 -12.63 -11.61 -14.33
N ASP A 78 -12.45 -12.28 -13.19
CA ASP A 78 -13.50 -12.46 -12.20
C ASP A 78 -13.81 -11.15 -11.48
N ARG A 79 -15.04 -10.67 -11.64
CA ARG A 79 -15.47 -9.38 -11.11
C ARG A 79 -15.42 -9.34 -9.58
N TYR A 80 -15.82 -10.41 -8.92
CA TYR A 80 -15.89 -10.47 -7.47
C TYR A 80 -14.47 -10.44 -6.86
N ALA A 81 -13.57 -11.27 -7.37
CA ALA A 81 -12.16 -11.28 -7.01
C ALA A 81 -11.50 -9.92 -7.28
N ARG A 82 -11.84 -9.25 -8.38
CA ARG A 82 -11.34 -7.92 -8.70
C ARG A 82 -11.78 -6.85 -7.68
N GLU A 83 -13.05 -6.84 -7.30
CA GLU A 83 -13.59 -5.93 -6.29
C GLU A 83 -12.95 -6.17 -4.91
N LEU A 84 -12.77 -7.44 -4.52
CA LEU A 84 -12.07 -7.82 -3.31
C LEU A 84 -10.58 -7.42 -3.34
N ALA A 85 -9.89 -7.66 -4.45
CA ALA A 85 -8.47 -7.31 -4.62
C ALA A 85 -8.25 -5.80 -4.49
N LEU A 86 -9.09 -4.98 -5.13
CA LEU A 86 -9.03 -3.52 -4.99
C LEU A 86 -9.26 -3.08 -3.54
N THR A 87 -10.29 -3.64 -2.91
CA THR A 87 -10.62 -3.34 -1.51
C THR A 87 -9.45 -3.69 -0.58
N ARG A 88 -8.83 -4.86 -0.79
CA ARG A 88 -7.66 -5.30 -0.03
C ARG A 88 -6.47 -4.37 -0.26
N LEU A 89 -6.19 -3.98 -1.50
CA LEU A 89 -5.06 -3.09 -1.82
C LEU A 89 -5.19 -1.75 -1.09
N VAL A 90 -6.38 -1.15 -1.12
CA VAL A 90 -6.65 0.11 -0.40
C VAL A 90 -6.47 -0.05 1.10
N ARG A 91 -7.02 -1.12 1.69
CA ARG A 91 -6.87 -1.42 3.14
C ARG A 91 -5.42 -1.63 3.53
N HIS A 92 -4.64 -2.33 2.71
CA HIS A 92 -3.23 -2.60 2.93
C HIS A 92 -2.41 -1.30 2.98
N HIS A 93 -2.55 -0.45 1.97
CA HIS A 93 -1.78 0.80 1.91
C HIS A 93 -2.28 1.84 2.90
N LEU A 94 -3.58 1.89 3.20
CA LEU A 94 -4.08 2.70 4.33
C LEU A 94 -3.46 2.24 5.65
N GLY A 95 -3.35 0.93 5.88
CA GLY A 95 -2.65 0.39 7.04
C GLY A 95 -1.20 0.89 7.13
N HIS A 96 -0.46 0.84 6.03
CA HIS A 96 0.91 1.37 5.99
C HIS A 96 0.97 2.88 6.23
N VAL A 97 0.07 3.67 5.64
CA VAL A 97 -0.02 5.12 5.90
C VAL A 97 -0.31 5.41 7.37
N LEU A 98 -1.12 4.58 8.02
CA LEU A 98 -1.38 4.68 9.46
C LEU A 98 -0.21 4.16 10.32
N GLY A 99 0.84 3.57 9.73
CA GLY A 99 1.98 3.02 10.46
C GLY A 99 1.70 1.63 11.05
N VAL A 100 0.86 0.84 10.39
CA VAL A 100 0.55 -0.55 10.74
C VAL A 100 1.12 -1.50 9.67
N PRO A 101 1.80 -2.59 10.05
CA PRO A 101 2.32 -2.88 11.38
C PRO A 101 3.29 -1.80 11.89
N GLN A 102 3.30 -1.59 13.20
CA GLN A 102 4.22 -0.65 13.85
C GLN A 102 5.67 -1.06 13.63
N PHE A 103 6.54 -0.10 13.32
CA PHE A 103 7.97 -0.35 13.07
C PHE A 103 8.73 -1.00 14.23
N THR A 104 8.22 -0.87 15.45
CA THR A 104 8.79 -1.48 16.67
C THR A 104 8.39 -2.94 16.86
N ARG A 105 7.42 -3.45 16.10
CA ARG A 105 6.95 -4.84 16.20
C ARG A 105 8.01 -5.80 15.67
N LYS A 106 8.26 -6.88 16.42
CA LYS A 106 9.25 -7.92 16.08
C LYS A 106 8.63 -9.27 15.73
N GLU A 107 7.39 -9.50 16.13
CA GLU A 107 6.71 -10.78 15.99
C GLU A 107 5.67 -10.74 14.86
N HIS A 108 5.54 -11.86 14.15
CA HIS A 108 4.57 -12.01 13.06
C HIS A 108 4.64 -10.90 12.01
N VAL A 109 5.88 -10.49 11.69
CA VAL A 109 6.19 -9.46 10.70
C VAL A 109 7.36 -9.85 9.82
N GLU A 110 7.37 -9.32 8.61
CA GLU A 110 8.44 -9.46 7.62
C GLU A 110 8.76 -8.08 7.03
N ARG A 111 10.04 -7.73 6.88
CA ARG A 111 10.46 -6.45 6.31
C ARG A 111 10.78 -6.62 4.84
N LEU A 112 10.14 -5.82 3.99
CA LEU A 112 10.40 -5.74 2.56
C LEU A 112 10.67 -4.29 2.19
N GLY A 113 11.93 -3.98 1.88
CA GLY A 113 12.39 -2.61 1.72
C GLY A 113 12.16 -1.78 2.99
N LEU A 114 11.44 -0.66 2.85
CA LEU A 114 11.13 0.26 3.95
C LEU A 114 9.84 -0.12 4.70
N GLU A 115 9.03 -1.02 4.13
CA GLU A 115 7.75 -1.43 4.70
C GLU A 115 7.93 -2.68 5.57
N LEU A 116 7.13 -2.75 6.64
CA LEU A 116 7.00 -3.91 7.51
C LEU A 116 5.64 -4.52 7.22
N HIS A 117 5.53 -5.81 6.93
CA HIS A 117 4.27 -6.48 6.60
C HIS A 117 3.92 -7.49 7.69
N CYS A 118 2.64 -7.79 7.88
CA CYS A 118 2.21 -8.81 8.82
C CYS A 118 2.30 -10.20 8.17
N THR A 119 2.60 -11.25 8.93
CA THR A 119 2.62 -12.63 8.43
C THR A 119 1.40 -13.47 8.85
N ASN A 120 0.54 -12.97 9.75
CA ASN A 120 -0.74 -13.61 10.12
C ASN A 120 -1.80 -13.47 9.00
N PRO A 121 -2.90 -14.25 9.01
CA PRO A 121 -4.08 -14.00 8.18
C PRO A 121 -4.59 -12.56 8.40
N CYS A 122 -4.23 -11.67 7.48
CA CYS A 122 -4.33 -10.23 7.64
C CYS A 122 -4.16 -9.52 6.29
N ALA A 123 -4.91 -8.44 6.07
CA ALA A 123 -4.77 -7.53 4.93
C ALA A 123 -3.36 -6.93 4.83
N MET A 124 -2.63 -6.84 5.94
CA MET A 124 -1.24 -6.36 5.97
C MET A 124 -0.21 -7.39 5.49
N ARG A 125 -0.62 -8.59 5.03
CA ARG A 125 0.29 -9.51 4.33
C ARG A 125 0.70 -8.95 2.99
N HIS A 126 1.99 -9.03 2.68
CA HIS A 126 2.54 -8.64 1.38
C HIS A 126 1.97 -9.51 0.25
N ALA A 127 1.65 -8.86 -0.88
CA ALA A 127 1.20 -9.50 -2.10
C ALA A 127 2.11 -9.07 -3.26
N PRO A 128 3.06 -9.92 -3.70
CA PRO A 128 4.02 -9.55 -4.74
C PRO A 128 3.41 -9.51 -6.14
N THR A 129 2.25 -10.13 -6.36
CA THR A 129 1.57 -10.18 -7.66
C THR A 129 0.08 -9.97 -7.52
N VAL A 130 -0.59 -9.60 -8.62
CA VAL A 130 -2.05 -9.41 -8.63
C VAL A 130 -2.82 -10.70 -8.33
N GLU A 131 -2.33 -11.86 -8.77
CA GLU A 131 -2.94 -13.16 -8.48
C GLU A 131 -2.81 -13.48 -6.99
N ARG A 132 -1.65 -13.16 -6.37
CA ARG A 132 -1.48 -13.32 -4.93
C ARG A 132 -2.36 -12.36 -4.15
N LEU A 133 -2.51 -11.12 -4.61
CA LEU A 133 -3.42 -10.14 -4.01
C LEU A 133 -4.86 -10.67 -4.02
N ALA A 134 -5.35 -11.14 -5.17
CA ALA A 134 -6.71 -11.67 -5.32
C ALA A 134 -6.93 -12.91 -4.44
N ARG A 135 -5.97 -13.84 -4.39
CA ARG A 135 -6.04 -15.02 -3.52
C ARG A 135 -6.13 -14.66 -2.03
N LEU A 136 -5.32 -13.70 -1.58
CA LEU A 136 -5.37 -13.23 -0.19
C LEU A 136 -6.68 -12.49 0.10
N ALA A 137 -7.22 -11.73 -0.86
CA ALA A 137 -8.48 -11.02 -0.71
C ALA A 137 -9.69 -11.97 -0.58
N LEU A 138 -9.68 -13.08 -1.32
CA LEU A 138 -10.68 -14.16 -1.19
C LEU A 138 -10.56 -14.89 0.15
N GLU A 139 -9.35 -15.16 0.62
CA GLU A 139 -9.14 -15.75 1.95
C GLU A 139 -9.67 -14.83 3.07
N GLU A 140 -9.48 -13.52 2.91
CA GLU A 140 -9.87 -12.50 3.88
C GLU A 140 -11.36 -12.14 3.84
N SER A 141 -12.10 -12.45 2.76
CA SER A 141 -13.53 -12.09 2.63
C SER A 141 -14.41 -12.79 3.66
N GLU A 142 -14.01 -13.98 4.10
CA GLU A 142 -14.75 -14.79 5.08
C GLU A 142 -14.44 -14.38 6.53
N MET A 143 -13.48 -13.49 6.77
CA MET A 143 -13.04 -13.13 8.12
C MET A 143 -13.96 -12.12 8.83
N GLY A 144 -14.86 -11.46 8.10
CA GLY A 144 -15.68 -10.32 8.59
C GLY A 144 -14.87 -9.04 8.86
N TRP A 145 -13.68 -9.17 9.45
CA TRP A 145 -12.70 -8.11 9.64
C TRP A 145 -11.33 -8.59 9.11
N PRO A 146 -10.72 -7.89 8.12
CA PRO A 146 -9.59 -8.43 7.40
C PRO A 146 -8.25 -8.20 8.11
N PHE A 147 -8.21 -7.59 9.29
CA PHE A 147 -6.97 -7.40 10.05
C PHE A 147 -6.90 -8.38 11.23
N CYS A 148 -5.72 -8.99 11.45
CA CYS A 148 -5.52 -9.82 12.63
C CYS A 148 -5.57 -9.01 13.93
N GLU A 149 -5.69 -9.67 15.08
CA GLU A 149 -5.82 -9.02 16.39
C GLU A 149 -4.70 -8.01 16.66
N LEU A 150 -3.46 -8.35 16.32
CA LEU A 150 -2.30 -7.47 16.53
C LEU A 150 -2.40 -6.20 15.68
N CYS A 151 -2.68 -6.33 14.38
CA CYS A 151 -2.83 -5.15 13.51
C CYS A 151 -4.07 -4.32 13.90
N THR A 152 -5.11 -4.96 14.40
CA THR A 152 -6.33 -4.30 14.89
C THR A 152 -6.06 -3.44 16.13
N ARG A 153 -5.33 -3.99 17.11
CA ARG A 153 -4.88 -3.25 18.30
C ARG A 153 -4.02 -2.05 17.94
N GLU A 154 -3.11 -2.22 16.98
CA GLU A 154 -2.27 -1.13 16.48
C GLU A 154 -3.12 -0.04 15.80
N LEU A 155 -4.04 -0.41 14.90
CA LEU A 155 -4.99 0.52 14.27
C LEU A 155 -5.79 1.31 15.32
N TYR A 156 -6.35 0.64 16.33
CA TYR A 156 -7.07 1.31 17.41
C TYR A 156 -6.18 2.30 18.17
N SER A 157 -4.93 1.94 18.46
CA SER A 157 -4.01 2.84 19.14
C SER A 157 -3.76 4.13 18.36
N ILE A 158 -3.76 4.06 17.03
CA ILE A 158 -3.57 5.20 16.14
C ILE A 158 -4.82 6.07 16.09
N VAL A 159 -6.00 5.46 15.91
CA VAL A 159 -7.28 6.19 15.91
C VAL A 159 -7.44 6.96 17.22
N VAL A 160 -7.19 6.30 18.37
CA VAL A 160 -7.27 6.94 19.68
C VAL A 160 -6.30 8.13 19.79
N ARG A 161 -5.04 7.97 19.36
CA ARG A 161 -4.06 9.07 19.36
C ARG A 161 -4.53 10.26 18.53
N HIS A 162 -5.01 10.02 17.31
CA HIS A 162 -5.47 11.09 16.43
C HIS A 162 -6.74 11.76 16.94
N THR A 163 -7.70 11.02 17.53
CA THR A 163 -8.91 11.63 18.11
C THR A 163 -8.61 12.70 19.16
N TYR A 164 -7.49 12.61 19.88
CA TYR A 164 -7.04 13.62 20.85
C TYR A 164 -6.15 14.73 20.27
N THR A 165 -5.84 14.70 18.97
CA THR A 165 -5.01 15.73 18.30
C THR A 165 -5.81 16.65 17.38
N TRP A 166 -7.11 16.38 17.17
CA TRP A 166 -8.02 17.20 16.35
C TRP A 166 -8.79 18.28 17.15
N SER A 167 -8.43 18.50 18.42
CA SER A 167 -8.99 19.56 19.28
C SER A 167 -8.05 20.74 19.43
#